data_AF-A0A3S1X6R5-F1
#
_entry.id   AF-A0A3S1X6R5-F1
#
_cell.length_a   1.000
_cell.length_b   1.000
_cell.length_c   1.000
_cell.angle_alpha   90.00
_cell.angle_beta   90.00
_cell.angle_gamma   90.00
#
_symmetry.space_group_name_H-M   'P 1'
#
loop_
_entity.id
_entity.type
_entity.pdbx_description
1 polymer ?
#
loop_
_entity_poly.entity_id
_entity_poly.type
_entity_poly.pdbx_seq_one_letter_code
_entity_poly.pdbx_strand_id
1 'polypeptide(L)'
;ILVRIETSPEDIHGMHAAEGILTTRGGMTSHAAVVARGMGKPCVSGAGSLRVDYRAGTLLSMGQTFRKGDIITIDGGNGQVLKGAVAMLQPELSGDFAAIMEWADAVRRMKVRTNAETPLDARMARSFGAEGIGLCRTEHMFFDGDRIVAMREMILADTEKDRRAALAKLLPMQRSDFLELFEIMAGLPVTIRLLDPPLHEFLPKTEAEIAEVAAAMNVSPDKLRQRTEALHEFNPMLGHRGCRLAVSYPEIAEMQARAIFEAAVEAGRKAGALVVPEIMVPLVGLVKELDYVKARIDAVAKSVMEETGVKIDYLTGTMIELPRAAIRAHVIAES
;
A
#
# COMPACT_ATOMS: atom_id res chain seq x y z
N ILE A 1 5.01 10.20 22.81
CA ILE A 1 5.19 11.60 23.27
C ILE A 1 6.49 11.72 24.06
N LEU A 2 7.36 12.67 23.71
CA LEU A 2 8.58 12.96 24.46
C LEU A 2 8.24 13.90 25.63
N VAL A 3 8.47 13.45 26.86
CA VAL A 3 8.20 14.22 28.08
C VAL A 3 9.52 14.61 28.73
N ARG A 4 9.74 15.91 28.92
CA ARG A 4 10.95 16.46 29.54
C ARG A 4 10.58 17.58 30.52
N ILE A 5 11.48 17.95 31.42
CA ILE A 5 11.35 19.18 32.21
C ILE A 5 11.54 20.39 31.28
N GLU A 6 12.61 20.36 30.52
CA GLU A 6 12.97 21.30 29.45
C GLU A 6 13.75 20.53 28.39
N THR A 7 13.82 21.07 27.17
CA THR A 7 14.65 20.48 26.10
C THR A 7 15.88 21.32 25.86
N SER A 8 16.95 20.69 25.40
CA SER A 8 18.18 21.33 24.94
C SER A 8 18.48 20.91 23.49
N PRO A 9 19.47 21.54 22.83
CA PRO A 9 19.89 21.13 21.48
C PRO A 9 20.28 19.64 21.37
N GLU A 10 20.70 19.00 22.47
CA GLU A 10 21.05 17.58 22.51
C GLU A 10 19.83 16.66 22.35
N ASP A 11 18.63 17.16 22.68
CA ASP A 11 17.38 16.40 22.60
C ASP A 11 16.80 16.36 21.16
N ILE A 12 17.43 17.02 20.17
CA ILE A 12 16.86 17.26 18.85
C ILE A 12 16.48 15.98 18.09
N HIS A 13 17.30 14.93 18.17
CA HIS A 13 17.00 13.64 17.55
C HIS A 13 15.77 12.98 18.19
N GLY A 14 15.64 13.07 19.52
CA GLY A 14 14.48 12.57 20.25
C GLY A 14 13.22 13.37 19.97
N MET A 15 13.34 14.69 19.80
CA MET A 15 12.25 15.58 19.41
C MET A 15 11.74 15.26 18.00
N HIS A 16 12.65 14.97 17.06
CA HIS A 16 12.29 14.57 15.71
C HIS A 16 11.59 13.20 15.67
N ALA A 17 12.04 12.25 16.49
CA ALA A 17 11.45 10.91 16.55
C ALA A 17 10.09 10.85 17.27
N ALA A 18 9.75 11.85 18.09
CA ALA A 18 8.54 11.82 18.91
C ALA A 18 7.30 12.33 18.17
N GLU A 19 6.14 11.72 18.37
CA GLU A 19 4.85 12.22 17.85
C GLU A 19 4.42 13.60 18.39
N GLY A 20 5.03 14.03 19.49
CA GLY A 20 4.75 15.30 20.13
C GLY A 20 5.62 15.51 21.37
N ILE A 21 5.75 16.77 21.79
CA ILE A 21 6.68 17.19 22.84
C ILE A 21 5.93 17.84 23.99
N LEU A 22 6.18 17.36 25.22
CA LEU A 22 5.60 17.89 26.44
C LEU A 22 6.70 18.34 27.38
N THR A 23 6.69 19.61 27.77
CA THR A 23 7.63 20.14 28.77
C THR A 23 6.94 20.73 29.98
N THR A 24 7.49 20.50 31.18
CA THR A 24 6.95 21.09 32.42
C THR A 24 7.38 22.54 32.64
N ARG A 25 8.47 22.96 31.99
CA ARG A 25 8.98 24.33 31.96
C ARG A 25 9.10 24.85 30.52
N GLY A 26 9.26 26.17 30.42
CA GLY A 26 9.40 26.89 29.15
C GLY A 26 8.09 27.49 28.67
N GLY A 27 8.17 28.67 28.08
CA GLY A 27 7.02 29.35 27.45
C GLY A 27 7.01 29.17 25.93
N MET A 28 6.19 29.99 25.26
CA MET A 28 6.02 29.98 23.80
C MET A 28 7.32 30.19 23.00
N THR A 29 8.34 30.79 23.61
CA THR A 29 9.66 31.06 23.02
C THR A 29 10.75 30.09 23.50
N SER A 30 10.39 29.06 24.25
CA SER A 30 11.35 28.05 24.72
C SER A 30 11.90 27.21 23.56
N HIS A 31 13.05 26.57 23.80
CA HIS A 31 13.67 25.66 22.83
C HIS A 31 12.67 24.62 22.31
N ALA A 32 11.90 23.98 23.21
CA ALA A 32 10.86 23.02 22.84
C ALA A 32 9.83 23.62 21.87
N ALA A 33 9.27 24.78 22.22
CA ALA A 33 8.20 25.41 21.44
C ALA A 33 8.68 25.89 20.05
N VAL A 34 9.88 26.45 19.97
CA VAL A 34 10.44 26.95 18.70
C VAL A 34 10.76 25.80 17.76
N VAL A 35 11.47 24.79 18.26
CA VAL A 35 11.89 23.63 17.44
C VAL A 35 10.68 22.81 17.01
N ALA A 36 9.71 22.57 17.92
CA ALA A 36 8.51 21.82 17.59
C ALA A 36 7.66 22.49 16.50
N ARG A 37 7.52 23.83 16.54
CA ARG A 37 6.84 24.58 15.47
C ARG A 37 7.55 24.43 14.13
N GLY A 38 8.89 24.54 14.12
CA GLY A 38 9.68 24.33 12.90
C GLY A 38 9.54 22.92 12.33
N MET A 39 9.33 21.92 13.19
CA MET A 39 9.12 20.52 12.81
C MET A 39 7.65 20.19 12.49
N GLY A 40 6.70 21.11 12.69
CA GLY A 40 5.27 20.84 12.56
C GLY A 40 4.73 19.81 13.57
N LYS A 41 5.38 19.63 14.72
CA LYS A 41 4.98 18.67 15.75
C LYS A 41 4.16 19.34 16.85
N PRO A 42 3.07 18.72 17.33
CA PRO A 42 2.34 19.19 18.51
C PRO A 42 3.29 19.35 19.71
N CYS A 43 3.21 20.51 20.37
CA CYS A 43 3.99 20.77 21.57
C CYS A 43 3.18 21.52 22.62
N VAL A 44 3.19 20.99 23.84
CA VAL A 44 2.68 21.67 25.03
C VAL A 44 3.88 22.00 25.91
N SER A 45 4.22 23.28 26.02
CA SER A 45 5.32 23.76 26.85
C SER A 45 4.82 24.42 28.11
N GLY A 46 5.53 24.24 29.23
CA GLY A 46 5.23 24.93 30.48
C GLY A 46 4.06 24.32 31.26
N ALA A 47 3.84 23.01 31.12
CA ALA A 47 2.86 22.27 31.90
C ALA A 47 3.30 22.09 33.36
N GLY A 48 3.33 23.18 34.12
CA GLY A 48 3.91 23.24 35.47
C GLY A 48 3.16 22.44 36.54
N SER A 49 1.93 22.01 36.25
CA SER A 49 1.16 21.08 37.10
C SER A 49 1.68 19.64 37.04
N LEU A 50 2.49 19.31 36.04
CA LEU A 50 3.10 18.01 35.85
C LEU A 50 4.46 17.94 36.53
N ARG A 51 4.77 16.78 37.14
CA ARG A 51 6.10 16.50 37.71
C ARG A 51 6.74 15.31 37.01
N VAL A 52 7.93 15.53 36.47
CA VAL A 52 8.74 14.49 35.83
C VAL A 52 9.80 14.02 36.82
N ASP A 53 9.85 12.72 37.09
CA ASP A 53 10.94 12.07 37.82
C ASP A 53 11.73 11.19 36.86
N TYR A 54 12.93 11.66 36.48
CA TYR A 54 13.81 10.93 35.57
C TYR A 54 14.41 9.67 36.19
N ARG A 55 14.61 9.62 37.51
CA ARG A 55 15.18 8.44 38.19
C ARG A 55 14.17 7.31 38.24
N ALA A 56 12.93 7.64 38.57
CA ALA A 56 11.84 6.67 38.58
C ALA A 56 11.27 6.39 37.17
N GLY A 57 11.57 7.24 36.18
CA GLY A 57 11.00 7.16 34.83
C GLY A 57 9.49 7.41 34.82
N THR A 58 9.02 8.35 35.67
CA THR A 58 7.58 8.60 35.87
C THR A 58 7.18 10.06 35.63
N LEU A 59 5.92 10.23 35.24
CA LEU A 59 5.24 11.52 35.12
C LEU A 59 4.06 11.52 36.09
N LEU A 60 3.99 12.51 36.99
CA LEU A 60 2.90 12.67 37.94
C LEU A 60 2.00 13.84 37.57
N SER A 61 0.69 13.62 37.65
CA SER A 61 -0.35 14.63 37.45
C SER A 61 -1.56 14.31 38.31
N MET A 62 -2.04 15.26 39.11
CA MET A 62 -3.31 15.13 39.87
C MET A 62 -3.47 13.80 40.63
N GLY A 63 -2.40 13.31 41.26
CA GLY A 63 -2.39 12.04 42.01
C GLY A 63 -2.30 10.77 41.16
N GLN A 64 -2.16 10.88 39.84
CA GLN A 64 -1.89 9.77 38.93
C GLN A 64 -0.41 9.72 38.55
N THR A 65 0.09 8.50 38.39
CA THR A 65 1.46 8.23 37.97
C THR A 65 1.45 7.51 36.64
N PHE A 66 2.14 8.06 35.65
CA PHE A 66 2.37 7.49 34.34
C PHE A 66 3.82 7.03 34.23
N ARG A 67 4.03 5.91 33.55
CA ARG A 67 5.33 5.31 33.28
C ARG A 67 5.67 5.40 31.79
N LYS A 68 6.93 5.14 31.48
CA LYS A 68 7.36 4.95 30.09
C LYS A 68 6.50 3.86 29.43
N GLY A 69 5.91 4.20 28.28
CA GLY A 69 5.03 3.32 27.51
C GLY A 69 3.53 3.61 27.70
N ASP A 70 3.16 4.31 28.78
CA ASP A 70 1.77 4.72 28.97
C ASP A 70 1.34 5.73 27.90
N ILE A 71 0.12 5.57 27.39
CA ILE A 71 -0.41 6.43 26.33
C ILE A 71 -0.96 7.72 26.94
N ILE A 72 -0.48 8.84 26.42
CA ILE A 72 -1.00 10.18 26.66
C ILE A 72 -1.21 10.88 25.32
N THR A 73 -2.19 11.77 25.26
CA THR A 73 -2.44 12.62 24.10
C THR A 73 -2.14 14.07 24.47
N ILE A 74 -1.55 14.84 23.55
CA ILE A 74 -1.32 16.27 23.73
C ILE A 74 -2.03 17.06 22.63
N ASP A 75 -2.63 18.18 23.01
CA ASP A 75 -3.19 19.16 22.10
C ASP A 75 -2.33 20.42 22.14
N GLY A 76 -1.48 20.59 21.11
CA GLY A 76 -0.59 21.75 21.00
C GLY A 76 -1.33 23.07 20.68
N GLY A 77 -2.58 23.03 20.23
CA GLY A 77 -3.39 24.20 19.94
C GLY A 77 -4.00 24.79 21.23
N ASN A 78 -4.59 23.93 22.06
CA ASN A 78 -5.24 24.33 23.32
C ASN A 78 -4.34 24.18 24.56
N GLY A 79 -3.14 23.61 24.43
CA GLY A 79 -2.22 23.38 25.54
C GLY A 79 -2.67 22.26 26.49
N GLN A 80 -3.50 21.32 26.03
CA GLN A 80 -4.07 20.26 26.88
C GLN A 80 -3.20 19.00 26.90
N VAL A 81 -3.20 18.32 28.05
CA VAL A 81 -2.58 17.00 28.23
C VAL A 81 -3.65 16.04 28.72
N LEU A 82 -3.95 15.05 27.89
CA LEU A 82 -5.08 14.13 28.06
C LEU A 82 -4.56 12.72 28.35
N LYS A 83 -5.24 12.02 29.26
CA LYS A 83 -4.93 10.63 29.61
C LYS A 83 -5.45 9.69 28.52
N GLY A 84 -4.61 8.77 28.07
CA GLY A 84 -4.98 7.75 27.09
C GLY A 84 -4.93 8.25 25.65
N ALA A 85 -5.37 7.39 24.74
CA ALA A 85 -5.55 7.74 23.33
C ALA A 85 -6.89 8.47 23.17
N VAL A 86 -6.85 9.61 22.48
CA VAL A 86 -8.05 10.33 22.04
C VAL A 86 -8.25 10.06 20.55
N ALA A 87 -9.51 9.98 20.12
CA ALA A 87 -9.83 9.88 18.70
C ALA A 87 -9.32 11.12 17.96
N MET A 88 -8.42 10.91 17.00
CA MET A 88 -7.87 12.00 16.19
C MET A 88 -8.92 12.48 15.18
N LEU A 89 -8.96 13.79 14.96
CA LEU A 89 -9.78 14.39 13.92
C LEU A 89 -9.07 14.27 12.58
N GLN A 90 -9.81 13.92 11.53
CA GLN A 90 -9.29 14.01 10.17
C GLN A 90 -9.22 15.48 9.76
N PRO A 91 -8.07 15.96 9.25
CA PRO A 91 -7.98 17.32 8.73
C PRO A 91 -8.96 17.54 7.59
N GLU A 92 -9.73 18.63 7.63
CA GLU A 92 -10.62 19.01 6.54
C GLU A 92 -9.89 19.92 5.55
N LEU A 93 -10.17 19.75 4.25
CA LEU A 93 -9.77 20.69 3.20
C LEU A 93 -10.68 21.92 3.24
N SER A 94 -10.47 22.81 4.20
CA SER A 94 -11.34 23.98 4.38
C SER A 94 -10.57 25.29 4.55
N GLY A 95 -11.29 26.40 4.36
CA GLY A 95 -10.76 27.76 4.50
C GLY A 95 -9.60 28.06 3.56
N ASP A 96 -8.57 28.71 4.10
CA ASP A 96 -7.39 29.16 3.34
C ASP A 96 -6.66 28.00 2.66
N PHE A 97 -6.69 26.80 3.23
CA PHE A 97 -6.03 25.64 2.62
C PHE A 97 -6.70 25.22 1.31
N ALA A 98 -8.04 25.21 1.27
CA ALA A 98 -8.77 24.90 0.05
C ALA A 98 -8.47 25.94 -1.06
N ALA A 99 -8.43 27.23 -0.72
CA ALA A 99 -8.10 28.29 -1.67
C ALA A 99 -6.67 28.13 -2.25
N ILE A 100 -5.70 27.78 -1.41
CA ILE A 100 -4.33 27.51 -1.86
C ILE A 100 -4.29 26.29 -2.80
N MET A 101 -5.02 25.23 -2.47
CA MET A 101 -5.07 24.02 -3.31
C MET A 101 -5.73 24.31 -4.67
N GLU A 102 -6.79 25.11 -4.72
CA GLU A 102 -7.41 25.56 -5.98
C GLU A 102 -6.43 26.36 -6.85
N TRP A 103 -5.66 27.28 -6.27
CA TRP A 103 -4.64 28.04 -7.03
C TRP A 103 -3.49 27.14 -7.49
N ALA A 104 -3.08 26.19 -6.65
CA ALA A 104 -2.05 25.22 -7.02
C ALA A 104 -2.52 24.34 -8.20
N ASP A 105 -3.77 23.87 -8.15
CA ASP A 105 -4.38 23.08 -9.21
C ASP A 105 -4.54 23.86 -10.52
N ALA A 106 -4.85 25.16 -10.44
CA ALA A 106 -5.00 26.01 -11.63
C ALA A 106 -3.67 26.26 -12.38
N VAL A 107 -2.53 26.24 -11.67
CA VAL A 107 -1.21 26.57 -12.25
C VAL A 107 -0.39 25.33 -12.57
N ARG A 108 -0.63 24.20 -11.90
CA ARG A 108 0.20 23.01 -12.08
C ARG A 108 0.04 22.41 -13.48
N ARG A 109 1.18 21.95 -14.03
CA ARG A 109 1.20 21.15 -15.27
C ARG A 109 1.08 19.65 -15.01
N MET A 110 1.67 19.17 -13.91
CA MET A 110 1.67 17.75 -13.59
C MET A 110 0.35 17.33 -12.96
N LYS A 111 -0.17 16.18 -13.38
CA LYS A 111 -1.28 15.52 -12.70
C LYS A 111 -0.82 14.90 -11.38
N VAL A 112 -1.70 14.88 -10.40
CA VAL A 112 -1.45 14.24 -9.10
C VAL A 112 -2.35 13.02 -8.98
N ARG A 113 -1.74 11.83 -9.12
CA ARG A 113 -2.40 10.54 -8.88
C ARG A 113 -1.92 9.98 -7.55
N THR A 114 -2.70 9.07 -6.99
CA THR A 114 -2.37 8.42 -5.71
C THR A 114 -1.79 7.02 -5.90
N ASN A 115 -1.06 6.54 -4.90
CA ASN A 115 -0.83 5.12 -4.70
C ASN A 115 -1.90 4.63 -3.72
N ALA A 116 -2.84 3.82 -4.21
CA ALA A 116 -3.95 3.32 -3.41
C ALA A 116 -4.30 1.90 -3.83
N GLU A 117 -4.55 1.05 -2.85
CA GLU A 117 -4.75 -0.38 -3.03
C GLU A 117 -6.04 -0.84 -2.36
N THR A 118 -6.45 -0.16 -1.29
CA THR A 118 -7.70 -0.42 -0.60
C THR A 118 -8.78 0.60 -0.99
N PRO A 119 -10.06 0.21 -0.89
CA PRO A 119 -11.17 1.14 -1.04
C PRO A 119 -11.14 2.37 -0.11
N LEU A 120 -10.63 2.20 1.11
CA LEU A 120 -10.47 3.30 2.06
C LEU A 120 -9.46 4.34 1.55
N ASP A 121 -8.30 3.87 1.11
CA ASP A 121 -7.22 4.72 0.57
C ASP A 121 -7.70 5.45 -0.69
N ALA A 122 -8.41 4.74 -1.57
CA ALA A 122 -8.96 5.29 -2.80
C ALA A 122 -9.98 6.42 -2.52
N ARG A 123 -10.91 6.21 -1.57
CA ARG A 123 -11.89 7.23 -1.16
C ARG A 123 -11.22 8.46 -0.55
N MET A 124 -10.24 8.23 0.33
CA MET A 124 -9.50 9.30 0.99
C MET A 124 -8.69 10.12 -0.03
N ALA A 125 -7.94 9.46 -0.91
CA ALA A 125 -7.18 10.13 -1.94
C ALA A 125 -8.08 10.94 -2.88
N ARG A 126 -9.24 10.39 -3.28
CA ARG A 126 -10.22 11.11 -4.10
C ARG A 126 -10.77 12.34 -3.36
N SER A 127 -11.05 12.25 -2.05
CA SER A 127 -11.50 13.41 -1.27
C SER A 127 -10.43 14.49 -1.15
N PHE A 128 -9.14 14.14 -1.29
CA PHE A 128 -8.03 15.09 -1.33
C PHE A 128 -7.71 15.62 -2.74
N GLY A 129 -8.52 15.29 -3.75
CA GLY A 129 -8.34 15.80 -5.12
C GLY A 129 -7.45 14.94 -6.02
N ALA A 130 -7.14 13.70 -5.65
CA ALA A 130 -6.36 12.81 -6.51
C ALA A 130 -7.08 12.55 -7.85
N GLU A 131 -6.34 12.70 -8.95
CA GLU A 131 -6.85 12.61 -10.33
C GLU A 131 -6.76 11.18 -10.90
N GLY A 132 -6.88 10.18 -10.02
CA GLY A 132 -6.78 8.76 -10.33
C GLY A 132 -5.74 8.03 -9.49
N ILE A 133 -5.61 6.72 -9.74
CA ILE A 133 -4.63 5.85 -9.06
C ILE A 133 -3.47 5.59 -10.00
N GLY A 134 -2.26 6.02 -9.67
CA GLY A 134 -1.05 5.81 -10.48
C GLY A 134 -0.34 4.49 -10.19
N LEU A 135 -0.65 3.87 -9.04
CA LEU A 135 -0.14 2.56 -8.66
C LEU A 135 -1.08 1.89 -7.66
N CYS A 136 -1.79 0.85 -8.11
CA CYS A 136 -2.45 -0.14 -7.28
C CYS A 136 -1.59 -1.41 -7.29
N ARG A 137 -0.97 -1.73 -6.15
CA ARG A 137 -0.21 -2.98 -5.93
C ARG A 137 -1.17 -4.12 -5.63
N THR A 138 -1.09 -5.18 -6.43
CA THR A 138 -2.00 -6.32 -6.28
C THR A 138 -1.57 -7.30 -5.20
N GLU A 139 -0.31 -7.23 -4.77
CA GLU A 139 0.28 -8.08 -3.74
C GLU A 139 -0.49 -8.10 -2.43
N HIS A 140 -0.83 -6.90 -1.94
CA HIS A 140 -1.50 -6.73 -0.67
C HIS A 140 -2.92 -7.30 -0.68
N MET A 141 -3.52 -7.43 -1.87
CA MET A 141 -4.82 -8.08 -2.05
C MET A 141 -4.77 -9.60 -1.86
N PHE A 142 -3.60 -10.22 -1.71
CA PHE A 142 -3.45 -11.67 -1.55
C PHE A 142 -3.10 -12.11 -0.12
N PHE A 143 -2.74 -11.21 0.79
CA PHE A 143 -2.26 -11.57 2.13
C PHE A 143 -3.35 -11.89 3.16
N ASP A 144 -4.60 -11.51 2.90
CA ASP A 144 -5.68 -11.60 3.88
C ASP A 144 -6.51 -12.89 3.79
N GLY A 145 -6.80 -13.49 4.95
CA GLY A 145 -7.83 -14.51 5.13
C GLY A 145 -7.72 -15.71 4.19
N ASP A 146 -8.79 -16.04 3.48
CA ASP A 146 -8.82 -17.20 2.56
C ASP A 146 -7.93 -17.02 1.33
N ARG A 147 -7.50 -15.79 1.03
CA ARG A 147 -6.71 -15.46 -0.17
C ARG A 147 -5.29 -15.99 -0.06
N ILE A 148 -4.67 -15.86 1.11
CA ILE A 148 -3.31 -16.39 1.32
C ILE A 148 -3.30 -17.91 1.19
N VAL A 149 -4.40 -18.59 1.56
CA VAL A 149 -4.55 -20.03 1.41
C VAL A 149 -4.58 -20.40 -0.08
N ALA A 150 -5.44 -19.77 -0.88
CA ALA A 150 -5.50 -20.02 -2.32
C ALA A 150 -4.19 -19.66 -3.05
N MET A 151 -3.50 -18.61 -2.61
CA MET A 151 -2.17 -18.25 -3.13
C MET A 151 -1.12 -19.33 -2.81
N ARG A 152 -1.12 -19.86 -1.57
CA ARG A 152 -0.23 -20.97 -1.18
C ARG A 152 -0.56 -22.26 -1.92
N GLU A 153 -1.83 -22.55 -2.18
CA GLU A 153 -2.24 -23.71 -3.00
C GLU A 153 -1.65 -23.60 -4.41
N MET A 154 -1.70 -22.40 -5.01
CA MET A 154 -1.09 -22.12 -6.31
C MET A 154 0.44 -22.35 -6.27
N ILE A 155 1.12 -21.89 -5.22
CA ILE A 155 2.58 -22.04 -5.08
C ILE A 155 2.99 -23.51 -4.93
N LEU A 156 2.17 -24.34 -4.26
CA LEU A 156 2.47 -25.76 -4.02
C LEU A 156 2.10 -26.69 -5.19
N ALA A 157 1.32 -26.19 -6.16
CA ALA A 157 0.84 -26.96 -7.28
C ALA A 157 1.98 -27.35 -8.25
N ASP A 158 2.04 -28.65 -8.56
CA ASP A 158 3.08 -29.23 -9.43
C ASP A 158 2.74 -29.09 -10.92
N THR A 159 1.45 -28.94 -11.26
CA THR A 159 0.98 -28.83 -12.64
C THR A 159 0.31 -27.48 -12.92
N GLU A 160 0.35 -27.04 -14.18
CA GLU A 160 -0.37 -25.84 -14.61
C GLU A 160 -1.88 -25.96 -14.34
N LYS A 161 -2.45 -27.15 -14.53
CA LYS A 161 -3.87 -27.42 -14.28
C LYS A 161 -4.24 -27.12 -12.82
N ASP A 162 -3.42 -27.58 -11.89
CA ASP A 162 -3.66 -27.37 -10.45
C ASP A 162 -3.43 -25.90 -10.06
N ARG A 163 -2.43 -25.23 -10.66
CA ARG A 163 -2.22 -23.78 -10.48
C ARG A 163 -3.44 -22.99 -10.95
N ARG A 164 -3.97 -23.29 -12.13
CA ARG A 164 -5.19 -22.64 -12.65
C ARG A 164 -6.41 -22.89 -11.76
N ALA A 165 -6.54 -24.07 -11.17
CA ALA A 165 -7.62 -24.37 -10.22
C ALA A 165 -7.52 -23.51 -8.94
N ALA A 166 -6.32 -23.31 -8.40
CA ALA A 166 -6.09 -22.41 -7.27
C ALA A 166 -6.33 -20.93 -7.65
N LEU A 167 -5.84 -20.49 -8.82
CA LEU A 167 -6.06 -19.15 -9.35
C LEU A 167 -7.55 -18.84 -9.59
N ALA A 168 -8.35 -19.84 -9.99
CA ALA A 168 -9.80 -19.67 -10.15
C ALA A 168 -10.52 -19.33 -8.83
N LYS A 169 -9.95 -19.71 -7.66
CA LYS A 169 -10.47 -19.30 -6.35
C LYS A 169 -10.16 -17.83 -6.05
N LEU A 170 -9.01 -17.33 -6.50
CA LEU A 170 -8.58 -15.94 -6.32
C LEU A 170 -9.31 -14.97 -7.24
N LEU A 171 -9.65 -15.40 -8.46
CA LEU A 171 -10.33 -14.57 -9.46
C LEU A 171 -11.55 -13.78 -8.93
N PRO A 172 -12.58 -14.41 -8.31
CA PRO A 172 -13.75 -13.67 -7.85
C PRO A 172 -13.42 -12.68 -6.72
N MET A 173 -12.43 -12.99 -5.89
CA MET A 173 -12.00 -12.16 -4.77
C MET A 173 -11.31 -10.89 -5.30
N GLN A 174 -10.37 -11.05 -6.23
CA GLN A 174 -9.66 -9.93 -6.84
C GLN A 174 -10.56 -9.07 -7.74
N ARG A 175 -11.50 -9.71 -8.47
CA ARG A 175 -12.51 -8.99 -9.25
C ARG A 175 -13.37 -8.09 -8.37
N SER A 176 -13.74 -8.55 -7.18
CA SER A 176 -14.51 -7.75 -6.21
C SER A 176 -13.73 -6.51 -5.75
N ASP A 177 -12.43 -6.64 -5.50
CA ASP A 177 -11.61 -5.50 -5.07
C ASP A 177 -11.49 -4.45 -6.16
N PHE A 178 -11.21 -4.88 -7.40
CA PHE A 178 -11.13 -3.96 -8.53
C PHE A 178 -12.47 -3.31 -8.86
N LEU A 179 -13.59 -4.02 -8.71
CA LEU A 179 -14.92 -3.46 -8.89
C LEU A 179 -15.15 -2.28 -7.93
N GLU A 180 -14.85 -2.45 -6.64
CA GLU A 180 -15.00 -1.37 -5.67
C GLU A 180 -14.05 -0.19 -5.99
N LEU A 181 -12.80 -0.47 -6.36
CA LEU A 181 -11.85 0.57 -6.77
C LEU A 181 -12.32 1.35 -8.01
N PHE A 182 -12.86 0.66 -9.02
CA PHE A 182 -13.40 1.30 -10.23
C PHE A 182 -14.66 2.11 -9.96
N GLU A 183 -15.55 1.65 -9.08
CA GLU A 183 -16.71 2.42 -8.62
C GLU A 183 -16.26 3.70 -7.88
N ILE A 184 -15.27 3.59 -6.98
CA ILE A 184 -14.71 4.74 -6.25
C ILE A 184 -13.98 5.70 -7.17
N MET A 185 -13.35 5.23 -8.25
CA MET A 185 -12.58 6.05 -9.18
C MET A 185 -13.33 6.29 -10.50
N ALA A 186 -14.66 6.18 -10.49
CA ALA A 186 -15.48 6.42 -11.69
C ALA A 186 -15.14 7.77 -12.35
N GLY A 187 -14.77 7.70 -13.63
CA GLY A 187 -14.33 8.84 -14.45
C GLY A 187 -12.82 9.17 -14.37
N LEU A 188 -12.05 8.45 -13.57
CA LEU A 188 -10.61 8.66 -13.39
C LEU A 188 -9.81 7.40 -13.78
N PRO A 189 -8.55 7.54 -14.25
CA PRO A 189 -7.72 6.41 -14.62
C PRO A 189 -7.21 5.65 -13.39
N VAL A 190 -7.13 4.33 -13.50
CA VAL A 190 -6.67 3.43 -12.43
C VAL A 190 -5.58 2.51 -13.00
N THR A 191 -4.34 2.73 -12.56
CA THR A 191 -3.19 1.90 -12.93
C THR A 191 -3.03 0.75 -11.93
N ILE A 192 -3.15 -0.47 -12.43
CA ILE A 192 -3.04 -1.70 -11.67
C ILE A 192 -1.74 -2.39 -12.06
N ARG A 193 -0.86 -2.61 -11.08
CA ARG A 193 0.39 -3.32 -11.28
C ARG A 193 0.18 -4.81 -11.06
N LEU A 194 0.59 -5.62 -12.03
CA LEU A 194 0.59 -7.08 -11.88
C LEU A 194 1.51 -7.54 -10.74
N LEU A 195 1.37 -8.80 -10.35
CA LEU A 195 2.11 -9.40 -9.25
C LEU A 195 3.63 -9.21 -9.41
N ASP A 196 4.25 -8.63 -8.39
CA ASP A 196 5.65 -8.21 -8.33
C ASP A 196 6.56 -9.05 -7.41
N PRO A 197 6.19 -9.46 -6.20
CA PRO A 197 7.09 -10.08 -5.24
C PRO A 197 7.36 -11.54 -5.63
N PRO A 198 8.51 -12.07 -5.21
CA PRO A 198 8.81 -13.47 -5.38
C PRO A 198 7.87 -14.33 -4.52
N LEU A 199 7.58 -15.54 -5.00
CA LEU A 199 6.57 -16.41 -4.40
C LEU A 199 6.87 -16.82 -2.95
N HIS A 200 8.14 -16.84 -2.55
CA HIS A 200 8.53 -17.19 -1.19
C HIS A 200 8.05 -16.18 -0.13
N GLU A 201 7.63 -14.97 -0.51
CA GLU A 201 7.03 -14.01 0.42
C GLU A 201 5.65 -14.46 0.94
N PHE A 202 4.94 -15.32 0.21
CA PHE A 202 3.63 -15.86 0.60
C PHE A 202 3.74 -17.16 1.41
N LEU A 203 4.93 -17.74 1.52
CA LEU A 203 5.18 -18.99 2.25
C LEU A 203 5.49 -18.72 3.72
N PRO A 204 5.10 -19.64 4.63
CA PRO A 204 5.41 -19.53 6.04
C PRO A 204 6.91 -19.56 6.30
N LYS A 205 7.36 -18.79 7.31
CA LYS A 205 8.78 -18.58 7.62
C LYS A 205 9.24 -19.39 8.82
N THR A 206 8.33 -19.75 9.72
CA THR A 206 8.65 -20.48 10.94
C THR A 206 8.13 -21.92 10.88
N GLU A 207 8.77 -22.85 11.59
CA GLU A 207 8.31 -24.24 11.68
C GLU A 207 6.91 -24.37 12.27
N ALA A 208 6.55 -23.46 13.19
CA ALA A 208 5.20 -23.39 13.75
C ALA A 208 4.16 -23.02 12.68
N GLU A 209 4.44 -21.97 11.89
CA GLU A 209 3.58 -21.58 10.76
C GLU A 209 3.52 -22.66 9.69
N ILE A 210 4.62 -23.36 9.42
CA ILE A 210 4.65 -24.48 8.46
C ILE A 210 3.68 -25.57 8.89
N ALA A 211 3.69 -25.96 10.17
CA ALA A 211 2.78 -26.98 10.69
C ALA A 211 1.31 -26.55 10.61
N GLU A 212 1.01 -25.30 10.95
CA GLU A 212 -0.33 -24.73 10.88
C GLU A 212 -0.86 -24.69 9.44
N VAL A 213 -0.06 -24.18 8.51
CA VAL A 213 -0.42 -24.06 7.09
C VAL A 213 -0.57 -25.43 6.45
N ALA A 214 0.32 -26.37 6.77
CA ALA A 214 0.24 -27.74 6.28
C ALA A 214 -1.06 -28.43 6.72
N ALA A 215 -1.47 -28.25 7.99
CA ALA A 215 -2.73 -28.76 8.50
C ALA A 215 -3.94 -28.11 7.81
N ALA A 216 -3.94 -26.77 7.67
CA ALA A 216 -5.03 -26.04 7.04
C ALA A 216 -5.24 -26.40 5.56
N MET A 217 -4.15 -26.67 4.84
CA MET A 217 -4.18 -27.02 3.41
C MET A 217 -4.25 -28.53 3.15
N ASN A 218 -4.25 -29.35 4.20
CA ASN A 218 -4.20 -30.82 4.11
C ASN A 218 -3.01 -31.32 3.24
N VAL A 219 -1.84 -30.72 3.43
CA VAL A 219 -0.59 -31.09 2.75
C VAL A 219 0.46 -31.52 3.78
N SER A 220 1.46 -32.31 3.34
CA SER A 220 2.57 -32.67 4.23
C SER A 220 3.42 -31.44 4.58
N PRO A 221 3.79 -31.25 5.86
CA PRO A 221 4.77 -30.23 6.26
C PRO A 221 6.09 -30.34 5.50
N ASP A 222 6.51 -31.55 5.12
CA ASP A 222 7.73 -31.76 4.35
C ASP A 222 7.62 -31.24 2.92
N LYS A 223 6.43 -31.35 2.29
CA LYS A 223 6.18 -30.77 0.97
C LYS A 223 6.28 -29.25 1.02
N LEU A 224 5.76 -28.64 2.08
CA LEU A 224 5.82 -27.20 2.30
C LEU A 224 7.27 -26.75 2.51
N ARG A 225 8.04 -27.46 3.35
CA ARG A 225 9.47 -27.19 3.59
C ARG A 225 10.30 -27.28 2.31
N GLN A 226 10.13 -28.35 1.54
CA GLN A 226 10.82 -28.51 0.26
C GLN A 226 10.48 -27.39 -0.72
N ARG A 227 9.21 -26.95 -0.77
CA ARG A 227 8.82 -25.84 -1.64
C ARG A 227 9.41 -24.50 -1.18
N THR A 228 9.41 -24.24 0.13
CA THR A 228 10.02 -23.02 0.70
C THR A 228 11.51 -22.98 0.43
N GLU A 229 12.23 -24.10 0.60
CA GLU A 229 13.65 -24.20 0.27
C GLU A 229 13.91 -24.03 -1.23
N ALA A 230 13.08 -24.62 -2.09
CA ALA A 230 13.22 -24.51 -3.54
C ALA A 230 12.99 -23.09 -4.07
N LEU A 231 12.13 -22.31 -3.41
CA LEU A 231 11.85 -20.92 -3.76
C LEU A 231 12.71 -19.92 -2.97
N HIS A 232 13.61 -20.40 -2.10
CA HIS A 232 14.51 -19.54 -1.36
C HIS A 232 15.54 -18.92 -2.31
N GLU A 233 15.63 -17.59 -2.29
CA GLU A 233 16.57 -16.84 -3.10
C GLU A 233 17.60 -16.14 -2.23
N PHE A 234 18.87 -16.12 -2.68
CA PHE A 234 19.92 -15.39 -1.98
C PHE A 234 19.68 -13.87 -1.99
N ASN A 235 19.16 -13.34 -3.10
CA ASN A 235 18.81 -11.92 -3.25
C ASN A 235 17.39 -11.77 -3.84
N PRO A 236 16.33 -11.85 -3.02
CA PRO A 236 14.93 -11.76 -3.45
C PRO A 236 14.59 -10.52 -4.29
N MET A 237 15.25 -9.39 -4.01
CA MET A 237 15.06 -8.14 -4.76
C MET A 237 15.40 -8.28 -6.26
N LEU A 238 16.32 -9.17 -6.62
CA LEU A 238 16.80 -9.38 -7.99
C LEU A 238 16.40 -10.75 -8.56
N GLY A 239 15.56 -11.50 -7.87
CA GLY A 239 15.23 -12.88 -8.19
C GLY A 239 14.05 -13.09 -9.13
N HIS A 240 13.33 -14.19 -8.95
CA HIS A 240 12.22 -14.66 -9.79
C HIS A 240 10.91 -14.00 -9.37
N ARG A 241 10.74 -12.76 -9.86
CA ARG A 241 9.66 -11.86 -9.46
C ARG A 241 9.17 -11.00 -10.66
N GLY A 242 8.09 -10.26 -10.51
CA GLY A 242 7.55 -9.36 -11.53
C GLY A 242 7.28 -10.03 -12.89
N CYS A 243 7.66 -9.38 -13.99
CA CYS A 243 7.44 -9.93 -15.34
C CYS A 243 8.07 -11.31 -15.55
N ARG A 244 9.15 -11.65 -14.83
CA ARG A 244 9.82 -12.95 -14.94
C ARG A 244 8.92 -14.07 -14.45
N LEU A 245 8.16 -13.79 -13.39
CA LEU A 245 7.16 -14.71 -12.86
C LEU A 245 6.00 -14.86 -13.86
N ALA A 246 5.52 -13.76 -14.45
CA ALA A 246 4.49 -13.78 -15.48
C ALA A 246 4.93 -14.50 -16.77
N VAL A 247 6.22 -14.52 -17.09
CA VAL A 247 6.77 -15.29 -18.22
C VAL A 247 6.82 -16.78 -17.89
N SER A 248 7.21 -17.17 -16.66
CA SER A 248 7.28 -18.58 -16.24
C SER A 248 5.91 -19.19 -15.96
N TYR A 249 4.98 -18.40 -15.43
CA TYR A 249 3.63 -18.80 -15.02
C TYR A 249 2.61 -17.81 -15.59
N PRO A 250 2.37 -17.81 -16.93
CA PRO A 250 1.49 -16.86 -17.60
C PRO A 250 0.05 -16.87 -17.05
N GLU A 251 -0.41 -18.00 -16.51
CA GLU A 251 -1.72 -18.13 -15.88
C GLU A 251 -1.96 -17.14 -14.73
N ILE A 252 -0.91 -16.66 -14.05
CA ILE A 252 -1.02 -15.63 -13.01
C ILE A 252 -1.44 -14.30 -13.63
N ALA A 253 -0.72 -13.84 -14.66
CA ALA A 253 -1.03 -12.60 -15.36
C ALA A 253 -2.38 -12.68 -16.08
N GLU A 254 -2.73 -13.85 -16.64
CA GLU A 254 -4.02 -14.09 -17.27
C GLU A 254 -5.18 -13.97 -16.27
N MET A 255 -5.04 -14.55 -15.07
CA MET A 255 -6.05 -14.44 -14.01
C MET A 255 -6.22 -12.99 -13.56
N GLN A 256 -5.13 -12.27 -13.32
CA GLN A 256 -5.19 -10.86 -12.92
C GLN A 256 -5.82 -9.98 -14.00
N ALA A 257 -5.42 -10.15 -15.26
CA ALA A 257 -6.01 -9.44 -16.38
C ALA A 257 -7.52 -9.72 -16.49
N ARG A 258 -7.95 -10.98 -16.32
CA ARG A 258 -9.37 -11.33 -16.32
C ARG A 258 -10.12 -10.64 -15.19
N ALA A 259 -9.58 -10.66 -13.97
CA ALA A 259 -10.18 -9.98 -12.81
C ALA A 259 -10.37 -8.47 -13.08
N ILE A 260 -9.37 -7.81 -13.66
CA ILE A 260 -9.39 -6.39 -14.02
C ILE A 260 -10.49 -6.11 -15.06
N PHE A 261 -10.52 -6.85 -16.17
CA PHE A 261 -11.45 -6.59 -17.26
C PHE A 261 -12.90 -6.92 -16.87
N GLU A 262 -13.14 -8.02 -16.18
CA GLU A 262 -14.49 -8.35 -15.69
C GLU A 262 -15.00 -7.29 -14.71
N ALA A 263 -14.15 -6.82 -13.79
CA ALA A 263 -14.51 -5.76 -12.86
C ALA A 263 -14.80 -4.43 -13.57
N ALA A 264 -14.00 -4.08 -14.60
CA ALA A 264 -14.22 -2.85 -15.38
C ALA A 264 -15.56 -2.89 -16.14
N VAL A 265 -15.92 -4.05 -16.71
CA VAL A 265 -17.22 -4.26 -17.37
C VAL A 265 -18.37 -4.16 -16.36
N GLU A 266 -18.25 -4.79 -15.20
CA GLU A 266 -19.28 -4.75 -14.16
C GLU A 266 -19.48 -3.33 -13.61
N ALA A 267 -18.38 -2.64 -13.29
CA ALA A 267 -18.40 -1.25 -12.84
C ALA A 267 -19.05 -0.33 -13.90
N GLY A 268 -18.67 -0.49 -15.17
CA GLY A 268 -19.22 0.32 -16.25
C GLY A 268 -20.70 0.10 -16.51
N ARG A 269 -21.20 -1.13 -16.34
CA ARG A 269 -22.64 -1.43 -16.42
C ARG A 269 -23.44 -0.74 -15.33
N LYS A 270 -22.88 -0.59 -14.13
CA LYS A 270 -23.52 0.12 -13.00
C LYS A 270 -23.45 1.63 -13.14
N ALA A 271 -22.29 2.17 -13.54
CA ALA A 271 -22.04 3.61 -13.60
C ALA A 271 -22.51 4.28 -14.91
N GLY A 272 -22.83 3.49 -15.95
CA GLY A 272 -23.22 4.00 -17.27
C GLY A 272 -22.03 4.48 -18.14
N ALA A 273 -20.81 4.43 -17.62
CA ALA A 273 -19.58 4.73 -18.35
C ALA A 273 -18.47 3.76 -17.93
N LEU A 274 -17.73 3.24 -18.91
CA LEU A 274 -16.62 2.32 -18.66
C LEU A 274 -15.42 3.07 -18.06
N VAL A 275 -14.81 2.45 -17.05
CA VAL A 275 -13.48 2.86 -16.60
C VAL A 275 -12.46 2.39 -17.64
N VAL A 276 -11.42 3.20 -17.88
CA VAL A 276 -10.28 2.82 -18.71
C VAL A 276 -9.21 2.24 -17.79
N PRO A 277 -9.11 0.90 -17.63
CA PRO A 277 -8.07 0.30 -16.82
C PRO A 277 -6.70 0.48 -17.49
N GLU A 278 -5.68 0.76 -16.68
CA GLU A 278 -4.29 0.79 -17.11
C GLU A 278 -3.56 -0.37 -16.42
N ILE A 279 -3.03 -1.32 -17.19
CA ILE A 279 -2.35 -2.51 -16.67
C ILE A 279 -0.85 -2.29 -16.80
N MET A 280 -0.14 -2.34 -15.67
CA MET A 280 1.29 -2.08 -15.60
C MET A 280 2.07 -3.37 -15.29
N VAL A 281 3.00 -3.71 -16.19
CA VAL A 281 3.91 -4.85 -16.01
C VAL A 281 5.14 -4.41 -15.20
N PRO A 282 5.43 -5.03 -14.04
CA PRO A 282 6.61 -4.70 -13.23
C PRO A 282 7.89 -5.36 -13.76
N LEU A 283 9.03 -4.79 -13.40
CA LEU A 283 10.38 -5.38 -13.51
C LEU A 283 10.87 -5.70 -14.94
N VAL A 284 10.31 -5.06 -15.96
CA VAL A 284 10.71 -5.27 -17.36
C VAL A 284 12.12 -4.74 -17.60
N GLY A 285 12.96 -5.54 -18.25
CA GLY A 285 14.29 -5.14 -18.72
C GLY A 285 14.47 -5.22 -20.23
N LEU A 286 13.64 -6.02 -20.92
CA LEU A 286 13.66 -6.28 -22.35
C LEU A 286 12.28 -6.03 -22.97
N VAL A 287 12.24 -5.48 -24.19
CA VAL A 287 11.00 -5.29 -24.96
C VAL A 287 10.23 -6.61 -25.12
N LYS A 288 10.93 -7.72 -25.36
CA LYS A 288 10.32 -9.05 -25.51
C LYS A 288 9.63 -9.57 -24.24
N GLU A 289 10.08 -9.15 -23.05
CA GLU A 289 9.40 -9.50 -21.80
C GLU A 289 8.04 -8.79 -21.72
N LEU A 290 8.02 -7.51 -22.10
CA LEU A 290 6.78 -6.74 -22.16
C LEU A 290 5.85 -7.27 -23.25
N ASP A 291 6.34 -7.50 -24.47
CA ASP A 291 5.55 -8.04 -25.59
C ASP A 291 4.88 -9.37 -25.22
N TYR A 292 5.61 -10.25 -24.54
CA TYR A 292 5.09 -11.56 -24.13
C TYR A 292 3.91 -11.41 -23.16
N VAL A 293 4.09 -10.61 -22.10
CA VAL A 293 3.05 -10.40 -21.09
C VAL A 293 1.87 -9.60 -21.67
N LYS A 294 2.14 -8.58 -22.49
CA LYS A 294 1.13 -7.79 -23.20
C LYS A 294 0.26 -8.68 -24.10
N ALA A 295 0.86 -9.59 -24.85
CA ALA A 295 0.10 -10.52 -25.68
C ALA A 295 -0.83 -11.44 -24.86
N ARG A 296 -0.46 -11.81 -23.62
CA ARG A 296 -1.36 -12.53 -22.71
C ARG A 296 -2.52 -11.64 -22.24
N ILE A 297 -2.23 -10.42 -21.83
CA ILE A 297 -3.24 -9.43 -21.40
C ILE A 297 -4.24 -9.18 -22.53
N ASP A 298 -3.76 -8.94 -23.75
CA ASP A 298 -4.59 -8.64 -24.92
C ASP A 298 -5.49 -9.83 -25.32
N ALA A 299 -4.97 -11.06 -25.21
CA ALA A 299 -5.76 -12.26 -25.45
C ALA A 299 -6.91 -12.40 -24.44
N VAL A 300 -6.65 -12.12 -23.16
CA VAL A 300 -7.67 -12.16 -22.11
C VAL A 300 -8.68 -11.03 -22.28
N ALA A 301 -8.22 -9.82 -22.60
CA ALA A 301 -9.09 -8.68 -22.90
C ALA A 301 -10.09 -9.04 -24.00
N LYS A 302 -9.60 -9.61 -25.11
CA LYS A 302 -10.44 -10.07 -26.22
C LYS A 302 -11.46 -11.12 -25.79
N SER A 303 -11.03 -12.13 -25.03
CA SER A 303 -11.94 -13.18 -24.50
C SER A 303 -13.07 -12.56 -23.66
N VAL A 304 -12.74 -11.64 -22.75
CA VAL A 304 -13.74 -10.97 -21.90
C VAL A 304 -14.68 -10.09 -22.74
N MET A 305 -14.17 -9.38 -23.75
CA MET A 305 -15.02 -8.59 -24.65
C MET A 305 -15.98 -9.48 -25.45
N GLU A 306 -15.53 -10.63 -25.94
CA GLU A 306 -16.36 -11.60 -26.67
C GLU A 306 -17.44 -12.22 -25.76
N GLU A 307 -17.09 -12.58 -24.53
CA GLU A 307 -18.02 -13.18 -23.56
C GLU A 307 -19.08 -12.17 -23.06
N THR A 308 -18.69 -10.91 -22.89
CA THR A 308 -19.56 -9.88 -22.30
C THR A 308 -20.32 -9.03 -23.32
N GLY A 309 -19.87 -9.03 -24.58
CA GLY A 309 -20.38 -8.17 -25.65
C GLY A 309 -20.07 -6.68 -25.45
N VAL A 310 -19.13 -6.34 -24.54
CA VAL A 310 -18.76 -4.96 -24.21
C VAL A 310 -17.37 -4.68 -24.75
N LYS A 311 -17.21 -3.60 -25.52
CA LYS A 311 -15.88 -3.11 -25.93
C LYS A 311 -15.22 -2.42 -24.75
N ILE A 312 -14.01 -2.83 -24.39
CA ILE A 312 -13.23 -2.23 -23.30
C ILE A 312 -12.04 -1.51 -23.91
N ASP A 313 -11.92 -0.20 -23.67
CA ASP A 313 -10.70 0.55 -23.97
C ASP A 313 -9.76 0.47 -22.75
N TYR A 314 -8.51 0.10 -22.95
CA TYR A 314 -7.51 -0.08 -21.89
C TYR A 314 -6.11 0.29 -22.38
N LEU A 315 -5.20 0.51 -21.44
CA LEU A 315 -3.78 0.72 -21.72
C LEU A 315 -2.95 -0.38 -21.06
N THR A 316 -1.98 -0.92 -21.80
CA THR A 316 -0.93 -1.78 -21.23
C THR A 316 0.37 -0.99 -21.25
N GLY A 317 1.01 -0.89 -20.09
CA GLY A 317 2.26 -0.19 -19.90
C GLY A 317 3.24 -0.97 -19.05
N THR A 318 4.36 -0.33 -18.71
CA THR A 318 5.42 -0.97 -17.95
C THR A 318 6.04 -0.01 -16.94
N MET A 319 6.58 -0.57 -15.86
CA MET A 319 7.39 0.17 -14.90
C MET A 319 8.83 0.30 -15.40
N ILE A 320 9.35 1.53 -15.46
CA ILE A 320 10.77 1.78 -15.77
C ILE A 320 11.54 1.83 -14.46
N GLU A 321 11.86 0.65 -13.93
CA GLU A 321 12.55 0.48 -12.64
C GLU A 321 13.89 -0.28 -12.72
N LEU A 322 14.22 -0.83 -13.90
CA LEU A 322 15.53 -1.42 -14.16
C LEU A 322 16.41 -0.45 -14.97
N PRO A 323 17.70 -0.29 -14.65
CA PRO A 323 18.61 0.58 -15.41
C PRO A 323 18.62 0.26 -16.91
N ARG A 324 18.53 -1.03 -17.27
CA ARG A 324 18.46 -1.47 -18.66
C ARG A 324 17.21 -0.94 -19.37
N ALA A 325 16.06 -0.90 -18.69
CA ALA A 325 14.82 -0.38 -19.25
C ALA A 325 14.92 1.12 -19.53
N ALA A 326 15.54 1.89 -18.64
CA ALA A 326 15.81 3.31 -18.86
C ALA A 326 16.74 3.53 -20.08
N ILE A 327 17.85 2.78 -20.17
CA ILE A 327 18.80 2.88 -21.29
C ILE A 327 18.15 2.50 -22.63
N ARG A 328 17.23 1.53 -22.62
CA ARG A 328 16.54 1.03 -23.81
C ARG A 328 15.08 1.51 -23.92
N ALA A 329 14.74 2.62 -23.27
CA ALA A 329 13.37 3.10 -23.18
C ALA A 329 12.74 3.35 -24.55
N HIS A 330 13.52 3.83 -25.53
CA HIS A 330 13.06 4.03 -26.91
C HIS A 330 12.53 2.74 -27.56
N VAL A 331 13.15 1.59 -27.29
CA VAL A 331 12.68 0.29 -27.83
C VAL A 331 11.49 -0.23 -27.04
N ILE A 332 11.51 -0.06 -25.71
CA ILE A 332 10.38 -0.48 -24.86
C ILE A 332 9.11 0.32 -25.19
N ALA A 333 9.25 1.57 -25.60
CA ALA A 333 8.13 2.43 -26.00
C ALA A 333 7.47 2.04 -27.33
N GLU A 334 8.09 1.15 -28.13
CA GLU A 334 7.50 0.63 -29.38
C GLU A 334 6.46 -0.47 -29.13
N SER A 335 6.46 -1.09 -27.93
CA SER A 335 5.57 -2.22 -27.56
C SER A 335 4.10 -1.83 -27.44
#